data_AF-A0A290Z9S0-F1
#
_entry.id   AF-A0A290Z9S0-F1
#
_cell.length_a   1.000
_cell.length_b   1.000
_cell.length_c   1.000
_cell.angle_alpha   90.00
_cell.angle_beta   90.00
_cell.angle_gamma   90.00
#
_symmetry.space_group_name_H-M   'P 1'
#
loop_
_entity.id
_entity.type
_entity.pdbx_description
1 polymer ?
#
loop_
_entity_poly.entity_id
_entity_poly.type
_entity_poly.pdbx_seq_one_letter_code
_entity_poly.pdbx_strand_id
1 'polypeptide(L)'
;MSEDWAAVARAINQRVNELGWRQRELAERSNVSQAIVREIQHHTVERRRSPRTLESLSTALGLHPTHLEALLHNRTPPAADEPVTDPADSLWSRLDSVEQRLSDITDRLDGLKSDLSTVIEHVRDRR
;
A
#
# COMPACT_ATOMS: atom_id res chain seq x y z
N MET A 1 -19.66 7.80 4.20
CA MET A 1 -18.97 8.67 3.22
C MET A 1 -18.27 7.72 2.26
N SER A 2 -18.58 7.81 0.96
CA SER A 2 -18.02 6.90 -0.05
C SER A 2 -16.54 7.22 -0.25
N GLU A 3 -15.67 6.22 -0.11
CA GLU A 3 -14.25 6.34 -0.45
C GLU A 3 -14.11 6.49 -1.98
N ASP A 4 -13.47 7.54 -2.46
CA ASP A 4 -13.23 7.78 -3.89
C ASP A 4 -11.87 7.21 -4.30
N TRP A 5 -11.78 5.89 -4.36
CA TRP A 5 -10.61 5.20 -4.89
C TRP A 5 -10.34 5.60 -6.36
N ALA A 6 -11.39 5.94 -7.11
CA ALA A 6 -11.30 6.42 -8.50
C ALA A 6 -10.43 7.68 -8.62
N ALA A 7 -10.58 8.62 -7.68
CA ALA A 7 -9.75 9.82 -7.59
C ALA A 7 -8.29 9.49 -7.26
N VAL A 8 -8.06 8.57 -6.33
CA VAL A 8 -6.71 8.18 -5.91
C VAL A 8 -5.90 7.63 -7.07
N ALA A 9 -6.42 6.69 -7.87
CA ALA A 9 -5.62 6.20 -8.98
C ALA A 9 -5.47 7.20 -10.11
N ARG A 10 -6.47 8.06 -10.35
CA ARG A 10 -6.32 9.14 -11.34
C ARG A 10 -5.12 10.01 -10.97
N ALA A 11 -5.03 10.42 -9.71
CA ALA A 11 -3.90 11.21 -9.20
C ALA A 11 -2.57 10.45 -9.33
N ILE A 12 -2.52 9.18 -8.92
CA ILE A 12 -1.31 8.35 -9.05
C ILE A 12 -0.90 8.20 -10.52
N ASN A 13 -1.82 7.85 -11.42
CA ASN A 13 -1.52 7.64 -12.84
C ASN A 13 -1.04 8.94 -13.50
N GLN A 14 -1.71 10.06 -13.21
CA GLN A 14 -1.28 11.37 -13.71
C GLN A 14 0.15 11.67 -13.25
N ARG A 15 0.43 11.52 -11.95
CA ARG A 15 1.73 11.87 -11.39
C ARG A 15 2.85 10.96 -11.87
N VAL A 16 2.59 9.66 -11.97
CA VAL A 16 3.52 8.68 -12.55
C VAL A 16 3.83 9.02 -14.02
N ASN A 17 2.84 9.44 -14.80
CA ASN A 17 3.03 9.84 -16.19
C ASN A 17 3.85 11.13 -16.31
N GLU A 18 3.57 12.14 -15.48
CA GLU A 18 4.35 13.39 -15.42
C GLU A 18 5.83 13.13 -15.08
N LEU A 19 6.07 12.17 -14.19
CA LEU A 19 7.42 11.79 -13.75
C LEU A 19 8.10 10.79 -14.70
N GLY A 20 7.36 10.25 -15.67
CA GLY A 20 7.86 9.24 -16.63
C GLY A 20 8.18 7.88 -16.01
N TRP A 21 7.54 7.53 -14.88
CA TRP A 21 7.83 6.29 -14.15
C TRP A 21 6.97 5.12 -14.63
N ARG A 22 7.51 3.91 -14.49
CA ARG A 22 6.76 2.66 -14.62
C ARG A 22 6.24 2.21 -13.25
N GLN A 23 5.25 1.31 -13.24
CA GLN A 23 4.69 0.72 -12.00
C GLN A 23 5.78 0.14 -11.08
N ARG A 24 6.80 -0.49 -11.66
CA ARG A 24 7.95 -1.02 -10.94
C ARG A 24 8.77 0.08 -10.25
N GLU A 25 9.03 1.19 -10.92
CA GLU A 25 9.75 2.32 -10.30
C GLU A 25 8.94 2.94 -9.15
N LEU A 26 7.62 3.07 -9.31
CA LEU A 26 6.77 3.55 -8.21
C LEU A 26 6.80 2.59 -7.02
N ALA A 27 6.67 1.29 -7.26
CA ALA A 27 6.73 0.25 -6.23
C ALA A 27 8.07 0.29 -5.47
N GLU A 28 9.18 0.38 -6.19
CA GLU A 28 10.53 0.48 -5.61
C GLU A 28 10.70 1.76 -4.78
N ARG A 29 10.19 2.90 -5.25
CA ARG A 29 10.34 4.19 -4.56
C ARG A 29 9.42 4.36 -3.36
N SER A 30 8.24 3.74 -3.37
CA SER A 30 7.30 3.79 -2.25
C SER A 30 7.46 2.63 -1.27
N ASN A 31 8.35 1.67 -1.56
CA ASN A 31 8.50 0.44 -0.78
C ASN A 31 7.19 -0.35 -0.63
N VAL A 32 6.35 -0.29 -1.67
CA VAL A 32 5.07 -0.98 -1.77
C VAL A 32 5.19 -2.03 -2.86
N SER A 33 4.56 -3.20 -2.69
CA SER A 33 4.64 -4.24 -3.71
C SER A 33 4.02 -3.80 -5.05
N GLN A 34 4.59 -4.26 -6.16
CA GLN A 34 4.08 -3.94 -7.50
C GLN A 34 2.64 -4.41 -7.71
N ALA A 35 2.24 -5.49 -7.03
CA ALA A 35 0.86 -5.97 -7.02
C ALA A 35 -0.08 -4.94 -6.40
N ILE A 36 0.29 -4.34 -5.27
CA ILE A 36 -0.51 -3.29 -4.62
C ILE A 36 -0.59 -2.03 -5.49
N VAL A 37 0.53 -1.60 -6.10
CA VAL A 37 0.52 -0.46 -7.03
C VAL A 37 -0.44 -0.71 -8.19
N ARG A 38 -0.38 -1.90 -8.79
CA ARG A 38 -1.26 -2.31 -9.89
C ARG A 38 -2.73 -2.33 -9.46
N GLU A 39 -3.04 -2.89 -8.30
CA GLU A 39 -4.41 -2.96 -7.79
C GLU A 39 -5.00 -1.58 -7.53
N ILE A 40 -4.22 -0.67 -6.93
CA ILE A 40 -4.63 0.71 -6.70
C ILE A 40 -4.86 1.40 -8.04
N GLN A 41 -3.94 1.27 -9.00
CA GLN A 41 -4.05 1.93 -10.31
C GLN A 41 -5.26 1.48 -11.14
N HIS A 42 -5.66 0.21 -11.02
CA HIS A 42 -6.79 -0.37 -11.74
C HIS A 42 -8.10 -0.38 -10.95
N HIS A 43 -8.10 0.10 -9.70
CA HIS A 43 -9.28 0.07 -8.80
C HIS A 43 -9.88 -1.32 -8.63
N THR A 44 -9.08 -2.37 -8.68
CA THR A 44 -9.59 -3.75 -8.73
C THR A 44 -9.93 -4.31 -7.36
N VAL A 45 -9.53 -3.66 -6.26
CA VAL A 45 -9.76 -4.15 -4.89
C VAL A 45 -10.11 -3.01 -3.92
N GLU A 46 -11.37 -2.97 -3.48
CA GLU A 46 -11.92 -2.01 -2.49
C GLU A 46 -11.65 -2.42 -1.02
N ARG A 47 -10.70 -3.31 -0.76
CA ARG A 47 -10.35 -3.68 0.62
C ARG A 47 -9.49 -2.58 1.22
N ARG A 48 -10.05 -1.81 2.16
CA ARG A 48 -9.37 -0.87 3.09
C ARG A 48 -7.84 -1.03 3.08
N ARG A 49 -7.16 -0.32 2.17
CA ARG A 49 -5.69 -0.36 2.13
C ARG A 49 -5.16 0.55 3.23
N SER A 50 -4.00 0.18 3.78
CA SER A 50 -3.40 0.91 4.90
C SER A 50 -3.17 2.37 4.52
N PRO A 51 -3.60 3.35 5.34
CA PRO A 51 -3.25 4.76 5.17
C PRO A 51 -1.75 4.95 4.92
N ARG A 52 -0.90 4.09 5.50
CA ARG A 52 0.55 4.03 5.27
C ARG A 52 0.94 3.77 3.82
N THR A 53 0.23 2.89 3.11
CA THR A 53 0.49 2.63 1.68
C THR A 53 0.19 3.87 0.84
N LEU A 54 -0.91 4.56 1.13
CA LEU A 54 -1.23 5.83 0.48
C LEU A 54 -0.22 6.91 0.83
N GLU A 55 0.24 6.95 2.08
CA GLU A 55 1.27 7.87 2.54
C GLU A 55 2.61 7.66 1.82
N SER A 56 3.08 6.41 1.77
CA SER A 56 4.30 6.04 1.07
C SER A 56 4.22 6.33 -0.42
N LEU A 57 3.08 6.05 -1.05
CA LEU A 57 2.84 6.41 -2.45
C LEU A 57 2.82 7.93 -2.64
N SER A 58 2.16 8.66 -1.76
CA SER A 58 2.07 10.12 -1.82
C SER A 58 3.44 10.77 -1.72
N THR A 59 4.23 10.35 -0.73
CA THR A 59 5.60 10.82 -0.52
C THR A 59 6.51 10.45 -1.69
N ALA A 60 6.43 9.21 -2.18
CA ALA A 60 7.22 8.78 -3.35
C ALA A 60 6.90 9.58 -4.61
N LEU A 61 5.66 10.02 -4.77
CA LEU A 61 5.20 10.86 -5.88
C LEU A 61 5.54 12.36 -5.70
N GLY A 62 6.19 12.72 -4.60
CA GLY A 62 6.53 14.10 -4.26
C GLY A 62 5.29 14.93 -3.87
N LEU A 63 4.27 14.28 -3.33
CA LEU A 63 3.06 14.90 -2.79
C LEU A 63 3.11 14.90 -1.26
N HIS A 64 2.23 15.68 -0.63
CA HIS A 64 2.10 15.68 0.83
C HIS A 64 1.69 14.28 1.34
N PRO A 65 2.22 13.77 2.47
CA PRO A 65 1.93 12.41 2.96
C PRO A 65 0.43 12.06 3.04
N THR A 66 -0.40 13.02 3.45
CA THR A 66 -1.86 12.85 3.55
C THR A 66 -2.64 13.19 2.28
N HIS A 67 -1.98 13.54 1.17
CA HIS A 67 -2.64 14.02 -0.05
C HIS A 67 -3.56 12.96 -0.68
N LEU A 68 -3.06 11.73 -0.85
CA LEU A 68 -3.86 10.63 -1.40
C LEU A 68 -4.99 10.18 -0.44
N GLU A 69 -4.77 10.27 0.87
CA GLU A 69 -5.80 10.00 1.88
C GLU A 69 -6.90 11.09 1.87
N ALA A 70 -6.52 12.36 1.71
CA ALA A 70 -7.46 13.45 1.56
C ALA A 70 -8.33 13.27 0.31
N LEU A 71 -7.73 12.89 -0.83
CA LEU A 71 -8.47 12.57 -2.06
C LEU A 71 -9.42 11.40 -1.87
N LEU A 72 -8.98 10.34 -1.19
CA LEU A 72 -9.82 9.18 -0.88
C LEU A 72 -11.08 9.58 -0.12
N HIS A 73 -10.96 10.52 0.82
CA HIS A 73 -12.07 11.00 1.64
C HIS A 73 -12.81 12.21 1.05
N ASN A 74 -12.58 12.56 -0.22
CA ASN A 74 -13.15 13.75 -0.87
C ASN A 74 -12.87 15.06 -0.10
N ARG A 75 -11.73 15.13 0.57
CA ARG A 75 -11.23 16.33 1.25
C ARG A 75 -10.26 17.07 0.35
N THR A 76 -10.16 18.39 0.54
CA THR A 76 -9.15 19.21 -0.15
C THR A 76 -7.75 18.75 0.29
N PRO A 77 -6.90 18.28 -0.64
CA PRO A 77 -5.56 17.82 -0.29
C PRO A 77 -4.68 19.01 0.12
N PRO A 78 -3.83 18.86 1.14
CA PRO A 78 -2.82 19.87 1.48
C PRO A 78 -1.82 20.03 0.34
N ALA A 79 -1.24 21.23 0.25
CA ALA A 79 -0.19 21.52 -0.72
C ALA A 79 1.06 20.69 -0.39
N ALA A 80 1.85 20.33 -1.41
CA ALA A 80 3.07 19.55 -1.23
C ALA A 80 4.09 20.23 -0.30
N ASP A 81 3.99 21.56 -0.15
CA ASP A 81 4.95 22.42 0.54
C ASP A 81 4.49 22.78 1.97
N GLU A 82 3.36 22.26 2.42
CA GLU A 82 2.76 22.57 3.73
C GLU A 82 3.42 21.72 4.85
N PRO A 83 3.83 22.33 5.99
CA PRO A 83 4.53 21.60 7.05
C PRO A 83 3.63 20.61 7.78
N VAL A 84 4.06 19.34 7.85
CA VAL A 84 3.38 18.26 8.58
C VAL A 84 3.38 18.60 10.08
N THR A 85 2.22 18.94 10.62
CA THR A 85 2.07 19.34 12.03
C THR A 85 1.10 18.38 12.72
N ASP A 86 1.55 17.26 13.33
CA ASP A 86 0.77 16.63 14.42
C ASP A 86 1.50 15.50 15.21
N PRO A 87 1.23 15.33 16.53
CA PRO A 87 1.68 14.24 17.43
C PRO A 87 1.29 12.81 17.02
N ALA A 88 0.70 12.66 15.85
CA ALA A 88 0.30 11.41 15.24
C ALA A 88 1.50 10.48 15.00
N ASP A 89 2.72 11.02 14.87
CA ASP A 89 3.98 10.27 14.77
C ASP A 89 4.16 9.19 15.85
N SER A 90 3.69 9.45 17.08
CA SER A 90 3.81 8.46 18.17
C SER A 90 2.82 7.30 18.07
N LEU A 91 1.63 7.55 17.51
CA LEU A 91 0.61 6.52 17.25
C LEU A 91 0.92 5.76 15.96
N TRP A 92 1.43 6.45 14.94
CA TRP A 92 1.91 5.85 13.69
C TRP A 92 3.10 4.91 13.94
N SER A 93 4.04 5.29 14.79
CA SER A 93 5.15 4.41 15.21
C SER A 93 4.67 3.13 15.90
N ARG A 94 3.64 3.22 16.75
CA ARG A 94 3.03 2.03 17.39
C ARG A 94 2.27 1.15 16.42
N LEU A 95 1.59 1.75 15.43
CA LEU A 95 0.87 1.02 14.38
C LEU A 95 1.83 0.35 13.38
N ASP A 96 2.95 0.98 13.05
CA ASP A 96 4.02 0.41 12.21
C ASP A 96 4.58 -0.88 12.84
N SER A 97 4.79 -0.86 14.17
CA SER A 97 5.23 -2.06 14.89
C SER A 97 4.19 -3.20 14.88
N VAL A 98 2.90 -2.91 14.73
CA VAL A 98 1.83 -3.92 14.63
C VAL A 98 1.72 -4.45 13.20
N GLU A 99 1.86 -3.58 12.20
CA GLU A 99 1.86 -3.96 10.77
C GLU A 99 3.02 -4.90 10.42
N GLN A 100 4.25 -4.60 10.91
CA GLN A 100 5.40 -5.49 10.73
C GLN A 100 5.14 -6.89 11.29
N ARG A 101 4.51 -6.97 12.48
CA ARG A 101 4.18 -8.27 13.10
C ARG A 101 3.14 -9.05 12.31
N LEU A 102 2.19 -8.38 11.68
CA LEU A 102 1.18 -9.04 10.85
C LEU A 102 1.78 -9.55 9.54
N SER A 103 2.68 -8.79 8.90
CA SER A 103 3.44 -9.25 7.73
C SER A 103 4.23 -10.51 8.04
N ASP A 104 4.99 -10.50 9.16
CA ASP A 104 5.77 -11.65 9.60
C ASP A 104 4.89 -12.90 9.87
N ILE A 105 3.66 -12.70 10.37
CA ILE A 105 2.70 -13.80 10.58
C ILE A 105 2.20 -14.35 9.25
N THR A 106 1.90 -13.48 8.28
CA THR A 106 1.45 -13.91 6.94
C THR A 106 2.53 -14.71 6.22
N ASP A 107 3.78 -14.25 6.23
CA ASP A 107 4.90 -14.96 5.62
C ASP A 107 5.11 -16.35 6.24
N ARG A 108 4.93 -16.45 7.57
CA ARG A 108 4.99 -17.74 8.28
C ARG A 108 3.82 -18.66 7.89
N LEU A 109 2.62 -18.14 7.74
CA LEU A 109 1.45 -18.93 7.32
C LEU A 109 1.61 -19.45 5.88
N ASP A 110 2.18 -18.64 4.98
CA ASP A 110 2.48 -19.07 3.61
C ASP A 110 3.57 -20.15 3.58
N GLY A 111 4.61 -20.03 4.43
CA GLY A 111 5.59 -21.08 4.65
C GLY A 111 4.95 -22.39 5.11
N LEU A 112 4.10 -22.34 6.15
CA LEU A 112 3.40 -23.53 6.68
C LEU A 112 2.48 -24.18 5.64
N LYS A 113 1.81 -23.37 4.81
CA LYS A 113 0.96 -23.88 3.72
C LYS A 113 1.80 -24.61 2.68
N SER A 114 2.95 -24.06 2.30
CA SER A 114 3.87 -24.71 1.36
C SER A 114 4.37 -26.05 1.90
N ASP A 115 4.82 -26.06 3.16
CA ASP A 115 5.31 -27.29 3.81
C ASP A 115 4.21 -28.36 3.89
N LEU A 116 2.98 -27.97 4.24
CA LEU A 116 1.85 -28.89 4.28
C LEU A 116 1.51 -29.45 2.90
N SER A 117 1.56 -28.63 1.85
CA SER A 117 1.40 -29.09 0.47
C SER A 117 2.44 -30.15 0.10
N THR A 118 3.71 -29.92 0.45
CA THR A 118 4.79 -30.90 0.23
C THR A 118 4.55 -32.20 0.99
N VAL A 119 4.11 -32.14 2.24
CA VAL A 119 3.79 -33.34 3.04
C VAL A 119 2.60 -34.11 2.45
N ILE A 120 1.54 -33.41 2.00
CA ILE A 120 0.37 -34.04 1.39
C ILE A 120 0.74 -34.75 0.08
N GLU A 121 1.59 -34.14 -0.75
CA GLU A 121 2.12 -34.77 -1.97
C GLU A 121 2.90 -36.05 -1.63
N HIS A 122 3.79 -35.98 -0.65
CA HIS A 122 4.59 -37.13 -0.22
C HIS A 122 3.77 -38.29 0.37
N VAL A 123 2.66 -38.00 1.07
CA VAL A 123 1.75 -39.04 1.58
C VAL A 123 0.91 -39.65 0.46
N ARG A 124 0.51 -38.87 -0.55
CA ARG A 124 -0.23 -39.38 -1.72
C ARG A 124 0.62 -40.29 -2.60
N ASP A 125 1.91 -39.99 -2.77
CA ASP A 125 2.83 -40.79 -3.59
C ASP A 125 3.20 -42.13 -2.94
N ARG A 126 2.94 -42.29 -1.63
CA ARG A 126 3.21 -43.51 -0.86
C ARG A 126 2.01 -44.49 -0.74
N ARG A 127 0.86 -44.19 -1.34
CA ARG A 127 -0.37 -44.99 -1.24
C ARG A 127 -0.75 -45.59 -2.58
#